data_AF-A0A8X6LNF8-F1
#
_entry.id   AF-A0A8X6LNF8-F1
#
_cell.length_a   1.000
_cell.length_b   1.000
_cell.length_c   1.000
_cell.angle_alpha   90.00
_cell.angle_beta   90.00
_cell.angle_gamma   90.00
#
_symmetry.space_group_name_H-M   'P 1'
#
loop_
_entity.id
_entity.type
_entity.pdbx_description
1 polymer ?
#
loop_
_entity_poly.entity_id
_entity_poly.type
_entity_poly.pdbx_seq_one_letter_code
_entity_poly.pdbx_strand_id
1 'polypeptide(L)'
;MSKKNPTPGPPPKEPKRKGSKDVPQVSSVEKLEERKASLPLAQLVGSEERFFELVERGDTASVETFLNEHRSMNVNCINYKGLSALHIALKRQHESMVRMLIQRPDVEVRDAALHAVATGNIDFTTVVLDLINIKNPGTEMLGCADSPEYSPDITPLSLAAQNGDYQMVRMLLARGHTLEKPHGPSCLCPKCKSLLREHGSSLSRIRLNSYKAICNPSYICQVTDDPILYSFLLDSEMAESSRMDKEFKVSLKDLVR
;
A
#
# COMPACT_ATOMS: atom_id res chain seq x y z
N MET A 1 -61.49 11.35 51.52
CA MET A 1 -60.17 11.75 52.07
C MET A 1 -59.18 11.84 50.92
N SER A 2 -59.07 13.03 50.35
CA SER A 2 -58.24 13.35 49.19
C SER A 2 -56.83 13.73 49.65
N LYS A 3 -55.80 13.04 49.18
CA LYS A 3 -54.40 13.49 49.33
C LYS A 3 -53.86 13.83 47.94
N LYS A 4 -53.76 15.13 47.66
CA LYS A 4 -53.09 15.71 46.49
C LYS A 4 -51.57 15.60 46.71
N ASN A 5 -50.84 15.02 45.75
CA ASN A 5 -49.38 15.06 45.71
C ASN A 5 -48.90 16.46 45.26
N PRO A 6 -47.92 17.07 45.94
CA PRO A 6 -47.33 18.33 45.52
C PRO A 6 -46.28 18.13 44.41
N THR A 7 -46.24 19.07 43.47
CA THR A 7 -45.33 19.17 42.32
C THR A 7 -43.89 19.50 42.75
N PRO A 8 -42.84 18.97 42.08
CA PRO A 8 -41.45 19.33 42.35
C PRO A 8 -41.11 20.69 41.71
N GLY A 9 -40.42 21.53 42.48
CA GLY A 9 -39.96 22.87 42.09
C GLY A 9 -38.74 22.86 41.14
N PRO A 10 -38.36 24.03 40.59
CA PRO A 10 -37.37 24.15 39.52
C PRO A 10 -35.93 23.89 40.00
N PRO A 11 -35.02 23.46 39.10
CA PRO A 11 -33.65 23.12 39.45
C PRO A 11 -32.79 24.36 39.80
N PRO A 12 -31.73 24.19 40.62
CA PRO A 12 -30.87 25.28 41.08
C PRO A 12 -29.98 25.84 39.96
N LYS A 13 -29.75 27.15 40.00
CA LYS A 13 -28.92 27.92 39.06
C LYS A 13 -27.42 27.62 39.25
N GLU A 14 -26.71 27.41 38.14
CA GLU A 14 -25.26 27.20 38.09
C GLU A 14 -24.46 28.43 38.57
N PRO A 15 -23.29 28.22 39.21
CA PRO A 15 -22.46 29.32 39.70
C PRO A 15 -21.67 29.99 38.58
N LYS A 16 -21.76 31.33 38.53
CA LYS A 16 -20.97 32.21 37.66
C LYS A 16 -19.47 32.08 37.96
N ARG A 17 -18.67 31.64 36.99
CA ARG A 17 -17.20 31.68 37.05
C ARG A 17 -16.70 33.13 37.01
N LYS A 18 -15.99 33.54 38.06
CA LYS A 18 -15.18 34.77 38.09
C LYS A 18 -13.82 34.49 37.43
N GLY A 19 -13.35 35.45 36.64
CA GLY A 19 -12.09 35.35 35.89
C GLY A 19 -10.84 35.44 36.77
N SER A 20 -9.78 34.79 36.29
CA SER A 20 -8.39 34.98 36.74
C SER A 20 -7.46 34.94 35.52
N LYS A 21 -6.94 36.13 35.23
CA LYS A 21 -5.61 36.55 34.74
C LYS A 21 -4.69 35.54 34.02
N ASP A 22 -4.25 35.99 32.85
CA ASP A 22 -2.91 35.85 32.25
C ASP A 22 -2.29 34.45 32.17
N VAL A 23 -2.53 33.76 31.06
CA VAL A 23 -1.74 32.63 30.58
C VAL A 23 -0.92 33.11 29.38
N PRO A 24 0.43 32.98 29.37
CA PRO A 24 1.22 33.37 28.22
C PRO A 24 0.93 32.40 27.08
N GLN A 25 0.48 32.95 25.94
CA GLN A 25 0.35 32.22 24.69
C GLN A 25 1.74 31.88 24.17
N VAL A 26 2.26 30.72 24.54
CA VAL A 26 3.35 30.06 23.82
C VAL A 26 2.68 29.07 22.86
N SER A 27 2.95 29.25 21.58
CA SER A 27 2.15 28.72 20.49
C SER A 27 2.19 27.19 20.48
N SER A 28 1.03 26.56 20.27
CA SER A 28 0.95 25.10 20.05
C SER A 28 1.62 24.65 18.73
N VAL A 29 2.15 25.62 17.96
CA VAL A 29 2.83 25.44 16.68
C VAL A 29 4.32 25.11 16.91
N GLU A 30 4.98 25.76 17.87
CA GLU A 30 6.39 25.50 18.22
C GLU A 30 6.61 24.07 18.74
N LYS A 31 5.65 23.52 19.49
CA LYS A 31 5.69 22.11 19.95
C LYS A 31 5.52 21.07 18.85
N LEU A 32 5.01 21.45 17.68
CA LEU A 32 4.90 20.56 16.52
C LEU A 32 6.18 20.56 15.67
N GLU A 33 6.92 21.67 15.68
CA GLU A 33 8.20 21.81 14.97
C GLU A 33 9.33 21.08 15.70
N GLU A 34 9.36 21.10 17.03
CA GLU A 34 10.30 20.30 17.83
C GLU A 34 10.07 18.78 17.68
N ARG A 35 8.84 18.36 17.36
CA ARG A 35 8.51 16.95 17.08
C ARG A 35 8.91 16.49 15.67
N LYS A 36 9.31 17.40 14.78
CA LYS A 36 9.90 17.03 13.48
C LYS A 36 11.41 16.70 13.57
N ALA A 37 12.06 16.98 14.70
CA ALA A 37 13.50 16.82 14.87
C ALA A 37 13.94 15.47 15.50
N SER A 38 13.07 14.47 15.55
CA SER A 38 13.45 13.15 16.12
C SER A 38 12.68 11.98 15.50
N LEU A 39 12.44 12.04 14.19
CA LEU A 39 12.38 10.81 13.42
C LEU A 39 13.84 10.39 13.18
N PRO A 40 14.30 9.22 13.63
CA PRO A 40 15.60 8.71 13.25
C PRO A 40 15.55 8.46 11.74
N LEU A 41 15.88 9.48 10.95
CA LEU A 41 16.24 9.30 9.56
C LEU A 41 17.38 8.28 9.60
N ALA A 42 17.18 7.13 8.93
CA ALA A 42 18.20 6.08 8.86
C ALA A 42 19.51 6.73 8.39
N GLN A 43 20.42 6.94 9.32
CA GLN A 43 21.69 7.61 9.07
C GLN A 43 22.63 6.50 8.62
N LEU A 44 22.85 6.44 7.31
CA LEU A 44 23.67 5.42 6.70
C LEU A 44 25.09 5.50 7.28
N VAL A 45 25.66 4.36 7.63
CA VAL A 45 27.10 4.28 7.92
C VAL A 45 27.83 4.56 6.60
N GLY A 46 28.99 5.23 6.63
CA GLY A 46 29.72 5.58 5.38
C GLY A 46 30.03 4.38 4.46
N SER A 47 30.09 3.16 5.00
CA SER A 47 30.16 1.92 4.22
C SER A 47 28.86 1.58 3.48
N GLU A 48 27.70 1.84 4.08
CA GLU A 48 26.39 1.66 3.44
C GLU A 48 26.18 2.70 2.33
N GLU A 49 26.60 3.96 2.52
CA GLU A 49 26.55 4.97 1.44
C GLU A 49 27.33 4.51 0.21
N ARG A 50 28.55 4.01 0.43
CA ARG A 50 29.38 3.45 -0.66
C ARG A 50 28.74 2.23 -1.31
N PHE A 51 28.10 1.36 -0.53
CA PHE A 51 27.35 0.21 -1.07
C PHE A 51 26.22 0.67 -2.01
N PHE A 52 25.43 1.66 -1.60
CA PHE A 52 24.36 2.22 -2.41
C PHE A 52 24.86 2.87 -3.70
N GLU A 53 25.98 3.59 -3.65
CA GLU A 53 26.61 4.15 -4.86
C GLU A 53 27.03 3.07 -5.87
N LEU A 54 27.62 1.96 -5.40
CA LEU A 54 28.03 0.86 -6.26
C LEU A 54 26.81 0.17 -6.91
N VAL A 55 25.74 -0.04 -6.14
CA VAL A 55 24.48 -0.60 -6.64
C VAL A 55 23.83 0.33 -7.67
N GLU A 56 23.84 1.65 -7.43
CA GLU A 56 23.28 2.64 -8.35
C GLU A 56 24.05 2.70 -9.69
N ARG A 57 25.37 2.47 -9.67
CA ARG A 57 26.19 2.34 -10.88
C ARG A 57 25.95 1.03 -11.65
N GLY A 58 25.37 0.01 -11.00
CA GLY A 58 25.10 -1.29 -11.62
C GLY A 58 26.32 -2.20 -11.78
N ASP A 59 27.45 -1.87 -11.14
CA ASP A 59 28.67 -2.69 -11.22
C ASP A 59 28.59 -3.88 -10.26
N THR A 60 28.09 -5.00 -10.78
CA THR A 60 27.96 -6.25 -10.01
C THR A 60 29.28 -6.77 -9.43
N ALA A 61 30.40 -6.64 -10.15
CA ALA A 61 31.69 -7.14 -9.71
C ALA A 61 32.22 -6.33 -8.52
N SER A 62 32.11 -5.00 -8.59
CA SER A 62 32.47 -4.11 -7.48
C SER A 62 31.56 -4.31 -6.26
N VAL A 63 30.28 -4.59 -6.46
CA VAL A 63 29.37 -4.90 -5.34
C VAL A 63 29.74 -6.23 -4.68
N GLU A 64 30.05 -7.27 -5.45
CA GLU A 64 30.47 -8.56 -4.90
C GLU A 64 31.79 -8.48 -4.12
N THR A 65 32.80 -7.78 -4.64
CA THR A 65 34.06 -7.56 -3.92
C THR A 65 33.82 -6.79 -2.63
N PHE A 66 33.02 -5.73 -2.68
CA PHE A 66 32.68 -4.93 -1.51
C PHE A 66 31.94 -5.73 -0.43
N LEU A 67 30.96 -6.55 -0.81
CA LEU A 67 30.21 -7.41 0.12
C LEU A 67 31.09 -8.52 0.72
N ASN A 68 32.08 -9.02 -0.04
CA ASN A 68 33.05 -10.00 0.46
C ASN A 68 34.01 -9.41 1.51
N GLU A 69 34.37 -8.12 1.35
CA GLU A 69 35.17 -7.37 2.33
C GLU A 69 34.36 -7.02 3.58
N HIS A 70 33.05 -6.78 3.44
CA HIS A 70 32.15 -6.35 4.52
C HIS A 70 31.11 -7.41 4.89
N ARG A 71 31.56 -8.61 5.30
CA ARG A 71 30.68 -9.76 5.58
C ARG A 71 29.60 -9.54 6.64
N SER A 72 29.79 -8.59 7.55
CA SER A 72 28.83 -8.25 8.60
C SER A 72 27.85 -7.14 8.20
N MET A 73 27.91 -6.66 6.96
CA MET A 73 27.02 -5.60 6.48
C MET A 73 25.58 -6.12 6.32
N ASN A 74 24.62 -5.31 6.74
CA ASN A 74 23.22 -5.57 6.45
C ASN A 74 22.89 -5.16 5.00
N VAL A 75 22.70 -6.15 4.12
CA VAL A 75 22.35 -5.92 2.71
C VAL A 75 20.92 -5.35 2.55
N ASN A 76 20.04 -5.59 3.53
CA ASN A 76 18.67 -5.05 3.56
C ASN A 76 18.59 -3.67 4.23
N CYS A 77 19.72 -2.97 4.42
CA CYS A 77 19.70 -1.59 4.88
C CYS A 77 18.84 -0.71 3.94
N ILE A 78 18.25 0.33 4.51
CA ILE A 78 17.42 1.30 3.77
C ILE A 78 18.09 2.68 3.81
N ASN A 79 18.02 3.39 2.70
CA ASN A 79 18.51 4.77 2.63
C ASN A 79 17.52 5.77 3.26
N TYR A 80 17.87 7.05 3.21
CA TYR A 80 17.01 8.15 3.72
C TYR A 80 15.63 8.25 3.02
N LYS A 81 15.43 7.57 1.89
CA LYS A 81 14.14 7.46 1.19
C LYS A 81 13.36 6.20 1.56
N GLY A 82 13.89 5.35 2.44
CA GLY A 82 13.29 4.06 2.78
C GLY A 82 13.50 2.96 1.74
N LEU A 83 14.42 3.13 0.79
CA LEU A 83 14.69 2.17 -0.28
C LEU A 83 15.88 1.28 0.05
N SER A 84 15.74 -0.02 -0.18
CA SER A 84 16.84 -0.99 -0.10
C SER A 84 17.66 -1.01 -1.38
N ALA A 85 18.81 -1.69 -1.36
CA ALA A 85 19.62 -1.89 -2.56
C ALA A 85 18.82 -2.61 -3.68
N LEU A 86 17.97 -3.56 -3.30
CA LEU A 86 17.09 -4.26 -4.24
C LEU A 86 16.10 -3.30 -4.92
N HIS A 87 15.49 -2.37 -4.17
CA HIS A 87 14.59 -1.36 -4.75
C HIS A 87 15.30 -0.45 -5.77
N ILE A 88 16.54 -0.06 -5.50
CA ILE A 88 17.33 0.75 -6.45
C ILE A 88 17.63 -0.06 -7.71
N ALA A 89 18.07 -1.31 -7.56
CA ALA A 89 18.36 -2.18 -8.69
C ALA A 89 17.11 -2.42 -9.58
N LEU A 90 15.94 -2.60 -8.95
CA LEU A 90 14.65 -2.73 -9.66
C LEU A 90 14.27 -1.45 -10.40
N LYS A 91 14.35 -0.30 -9.73
CA LYS A 91 14.02 1.01 -10.33
C LYS A 91 14.92 1.34 -11.52
N ARG A 92 16.19 0.93 -11.46
CA ARG A 92 17.16 1.10 -12.55
C ARG A 92 17.08 -0.01 -13.62
N GLN A 93 16.26 -1.03 -13.40
CA GLN A 93 16.14 -2.21 -14.27
C GLN A 93 17.50 -2.92 -14.51
N HIS A 94 18.37 -2.91 -13.49
CA HIS A 94 19.66 -3.57 -13.55
C HIS A 94 19.50 -5.08 -13.30
N GLU A 95 19.13 -5.84 -14.34
CA GLU A 95 18.82 -7.27 -14.24
C GLU A 95 19.93 -8.08 -13.56
N SER A 96 21.19 -7.91 -13.97
CA SER A 96 22.33 -8.62 -13.36
C SER A 96 22.48 -8.34 -11.87
N MET A 97 22.24 -7.08 -11.45
CA MET A 97 22.29 -6.68 -10.04
C MET A 97 21.13 -7.29 -9.26
N VAL A 98 19.92 -7.30 -9.83
CA VAL A 98 18.75 -7.92 -9.20
C VAL A 98 18.93 -9.43 -9.05
N ARG A 99 19.46 -10.11 -10.07
CA ARG A 99 19.80 -11.54 -10.01
C ARG A 99 20.79 -11.83 -8.89
N MET A 100 21.89 -11.07 -8.82
CA MET A 100 22.90 -11.22 -7.78
C MET A 100 22.29 -11.01 -6.39
N LEU A 101 21.53 -9.93 -6.18
CA LEU A 101 20.93 -9.62 -4.88
C LEU A 101 19.89 -10.65 -4.45
N ILE A 102 18.94 -11.05 -5.32
CA ILE A 102 17.89 -12.00 -4.96
C ILE A 102 18.46 -13.39 -4.64
N GLN A 103 19.52 -13.83 -5.34
CA GLN A 103 20.15 -15.12 -5.10
C GLN A 103 20.81 -15.24 -3.72
N ARG A 104 21.12 -14.11 -3.06
CA ARG A 104 21.70 -14.16 -1.72
C ARG A 104 20.68 -14.57 -0.66
N PRO A 105 21.03 -15.43 0.31
CA PRO A 105 20.09 -15.91 1.31
C PRO A 105 19.66 -14.84 2.33
N ASP A 106 20.48 -13.81 2.54
CA ASP A 106 20.25 -12.72 3.48
C ASP A 106 19.34 -11.63 2.93
N VAL A 107 19.05 -11.59 1.62
CA VAL A 107 18.24 -10.53 1.01
C VAL A 107 16.74 -10.80 1.07
N GLU A 108 15.98 -9.83 1.54
CA GLU A 108 14.51 -9.89 1.59
C GLU A 108 13.89 -9.30 0.31
N VAL A 109 12.97 -10.05 -0.30
CA VAL A 109 12.30 -9.65 -1.55
C VAL A 109 11.19 -8.63 -1.30
N ARG A 110 10.40 -8.78 -0.23
CA ARG A 110 9.32 -7.87 0.18
C ARG A 110 8.42 -7.43 -0.99
N ASP A 111 8.36 -6.14 -1.27
CA ASP A 111 7.59 -5.46 -2.31
C ASP A 111 8.31 -5.35 -3.66
N ALA A 112 9.34 -6.16 -3.89
CA ALA A 112 10.07 -6.19 -5.17
C ALA A 112 9.17 -6.50 -6.37
N ALA A 113 8.17 -7.38 -6.22
CA ALA A 113 7.22 -7.69 -7.30
C ALA A 113 6.39 -6.46 -7.70
N LEU A 114 5.98 -5.65 -6.72
CA LEU A 114 5.24 -4.40 -6.97
C LEU A 114 6.13 -3.38 -7.68
N HIS A 115 7.37 -3.22 -7.22
CA HIS A 115 8.35 -2.34 -7.85
C HIS A 115 8.70 -2.77 -9.28
N ALA A 116 8.81 -4.07 -9.54
CA ALA A 116 9.05 -4.60 -10.87
C ALA A 116 7.89 -4.24 -11.82
N VAL A 117 6.64 -4.51 -11.40
CA VAL A 117 5.44 -4.11 -12.15
C VAL A 117 5.38 -2.59 -12.38
N ALA A 118 5.76 -1.80 -11.38
CA ALA A 118 5.80 -0.34 -11.51
C ALA A 118 6.81 0.18 -12.55
N THR A 119 7.78 -0.64 -12.99
CA THR A 119 8.69 -0.28 -14.08
C THR A 119 8.03 -0.28 -15.46
N GLY A 120 6.91 -1.00 -15.63
CA GLY A 120 6.24 -1.20 -16.92
C GLY A 120 7.01 -2.05 -17.94
N ASN A 121 8.16 -2.62 -17.56
CA ASN A 121 8.94 -3.50 -18.44
C ASN A 121 8.56 -4.96 -18.21
N ILE A 122 7.90 -5.57 -19.19
CA ILE A 122 7.35 -6.93 -19.09
C ILE A 122 8.46 -7.98 -19.01
N ASP A 123 9.47 -7.89 -19.86
CA ASP A 123 10.56 -8.87 -19.92
C ASP A 123 11.35 -8.87 -18.61
N PHE A 124 11.70 -7.66 -18.14
CA PHE A 124 12.36 -7.47 -16.86
C PHE A 124 11.49 -7.98 -15.70
N THR A 125 10.22 -7.61 -15.68
CA THR A 125 9.29 -8.05 -14.61
C THR A 125 9.17 -9.56 -14.59
N THR A 126 9.08 -10.21 -15.75
CA THR A 126 9.02 -11.67 -15.85
C THR A 126 10.25 -12.32 -15.23
N VAL A 127 11.45 -11.82 -15.55
CA VAL A 127 12.69 -12.27 -14.93
C VAL A 127 12.66 -12.10 -13.41
N VAL A 128 12.21 -10.94 -12.91
CA VAL A 128 12.13 -10.69 -11.47
C VAL A 128 11.15 -11.65 -10.81
N LEU A 129 9.96 -11.85 -11.36
CA LEU A 129 8.95 -12.76 -10.81
C LEU A 129 9.47 -14.20 -10.79
N ASP A 130 10.17 -14.66 -11.84
CA ASP A 130 10.78 -15.98 -11.86
C ASP A 130 11.83 -16.15 -10.74
N LEU A 131 12.67 -15.14 -10.50
CA LEU A 131 13.64 -15.16 -9.40
C LEU A 131 12.95 -15.19 -8.03
N ILE A 132 11.87 -14.43 -7.86
CA ILE A 132 11.07 -14.40 -6.64
C ILE A 132 10.44 -15.77 -6.40
N ASN A 133 9.83 -16.37 -7.42
CA ASN A 133 9.17 -17.65 -7.31
C ASN A 133 10.14 -18.81 -7.02
N ILE A 134 11.38 -18.73 -7.54
CA ILE A 134 12.46 -19.66 -7.19
C ILE A 134 12.84 -19.53 -5.71
N LYS A 135 12.95 -18.31 -5.19
CA LYS A 135 13.34 -18.05 -3.81
C LYS A 135 12.23 -18.38 -2.81
N ASN A 136 11.04 -17.85 -3.08
CA ASN A 136 9.86 -17.91 -2.23
C ASN A 136 8.63 -18.25 -3.12
N PRO A 137 8.33 -19.54 -3.31
CA PRO A 137 7.23 -19.96 -4.16
C PRO A 137 5.89 -19.33 -3.74
N GLY A 138 5.18 -18.74 -4.70
CA GLY A 138 3.84 -18.15 -4.49
C GLY A 138 3.80 -16.76 -3.83
N THR A 139 4.92 -16.21 -3.35
CA THR A 139 4.91 -14.84 -2.79
C THR A 139 4.75 -13.75 -3.86
N GLU A 140 4.98 -14.10 -5.13
CA GLU A 140 4.83 -13.17 -6.26
C GLU A 140 3.39 -12.67 -6.47
N MET A 141 2.39 -13.40 -5.95
CA MET A 141 0.98 -13.04 -6.14
C MET A 141 0.45 -12.13 -5.02
N LEU A 142 1.18 -12.04 -3.91
CA LEU A 142 0.75 -11.37 -2.70
C LEU A 142 1.16 -9.90 -2.70
N GLY A 143 0.36 -9.06 -2.03
CA GLY A 143 0.81 -7.73 -1.63
C GLY A 143 1.87 -7.80 -0.54
N CYS A 144 2.51 -6.66 -0.25
CA CYS A 144 3.48 -6.57 0.83
C CYS A 144 2.94 -5.69 1.96
N ALA A 145 2.72 -6.28 3.14
CA ALA A 145 2.19 -5.54 4.29
C ALA A 145 3.16 -4.51 4.87
N ASP A 146 4.46 -4.78 4.74
CA ASP A 146 5.52 -3.93 5.27
C ASP A 146 6.01 -2.90 4.25
N SER A 147 5.35 -2.74 3.10
CA SER A 147 5.81 -1.77 2.10
C SER A 147 5.65 -0.34 2.63
N PRO A 148 6.70 0.51 2.52
CA PRO A 148 6.57 1.93 2.82
C PRO A 148 5.80 2.71 1.74
N GLU A 149 5.74 2.18 0.51
CA GLU A 149 5.16 2.86 -0.66
C GLU A 149 3.77 2.35 -1.02
N TYR A 150 3.53 1.05 -0.86
CA TYR A 150 2.28 0.41 -1.26
C TYR A 150 1.40 0.05 -0.06
N SER A 151 0.09 0.18 -0.26
CA SER A 151 -0.89 -0.30 0.72
C SER A 151 -0.89 -1.84 0.73
N PRO A 152 -1.09 -2.50 1.89
CA PRO A 152 -1.01 -3.97 2.03
C PRO A 152 -1.93 -4.75 1.08
N ASP A 153 -3.02 -4.13 0.64
CA ASP A 153 -4.02 -4.70 -0.28
C ASP A 153 -3.62 -4.66 -1.76
N ILE A 154 -2.57 -3.89 -2.11
CA ILE A 154 -2.11 -3.78 -3.49
C ILE A 154 -1.32 -5.04 -3.84
N THR A 155 -1.89 -5.85 -4.72
CA THR A 155 -1.21 -6.97 -5.39
C THR A 155 -0.58 -6.52 -6.71
N PRO A 156 0.42 -7.25 -7.24
CA PRO A 156 1.02 -6.92 -8.54
C PRO A 156 0.00 -6.81 -9.69
N LEU A 157 -0.99 -7.70 -9.74
CA LEU A 157 -2.07 -7.63 -10.74
C LEU A 157 -2.97 -6.41 -10.52
N SER A 158 -3.27 -6.06 -9.26
CA SER A 158 -4.08 -4.87 -8.98
C SER A 158 -3.35 -3.58 -9.38
N LEU A 159 -2.03 -3.52 -9.18
CA LEU A 159 -1.20 -2.38 -9.58
C LEU A 159 -1.13 -2.25 -11.11
N ALA A 160 -0.87 -3.34 -11.82
CA ALA A 160 -0.86 -3.35 -13.28
C ALA A 160 -2.20 -2.91 -13.87
N ALA A 161 -3.30 -3.42 -13.29
CA ALA A 161 -4.66 -3.04 -13.69
C ALA A 161 -4.94 -1.56 -13.39
N GLN A 162 -4.56 -1.04 -12.22
CA GLN A 162 -4.74 0.39 -11.88
C GLN A 162 -3.93 1.31 -12.81
N ASN A 163 -2.74 0.88 -13.24
CA ASN A 163 -1.91 1.61 -14.19
C ASN A 163 -2.43 1.53 -15.65
N GLY A 164 -3.40 0.65 -15.93
CA GLY A 164 -3.89 0.41 -17.29
C GLY A 164 -2.87 -0.27 -18.20
N ASP A 165 -1.92 -1.02 -17.65
CA ASP A 165 -0.91 -1.72 -18.44
C ASP A 165 -1.47 -3.05 -18.96
N TYR A 166 -2.06 -3.00 -20.15
CA TYR A 166 -2.72 -4.15 -20.77
C TYR A 166 -1.81 -5.38 -20.91
N GLN A 167 -0.54 -5.17 -21.30
CA GLN A 167 0.37 -6.30 -21.53
C GLN A 167 0.89 -6.88 -20.22
N MET A 168 1.17 -6.04 -19.22
CA MET A 168 1.51 -6.51 -17.88
C MET A 168 0.36 -7.29 -17.25
N VAL A 169 -0.88 -6.79 -17.34
CA VAL A 169 -2.07 -7.50 -16.88
C VAL A 169 -2.18 -8.87 -17.57
N ARG A 170 -1.97 -8.94 -18.89
CA ARG A 170 -1.99 -10.20 -19.64
C ARG A 170 -0.97 -11.20 -19.11
N MET A 171 0.27 -10.76 -18.94
CA MET A 171 1.37 -11.59 -18.46
C MET A 171 1.07 -12.12 -17.05
N LEU A 172 0.61 -11.25 -16.15
CA LEU A 172 0.27 -11.62 -14.77
C LEU A 172 -0.93 -12.59 -14.70
N LEU A 173 -1.97 -12.39 -15.53
CA LEU A 173 -3.10 -13.33 -15.64
C LEU A 173 -2.65 -14.70 -16.16
N ALA A 174 -1.75 -14.73 -17.16
CA ALA A 174 -1.20 -15.98 -17.69
C ALA A 174 -0.37 -16.77 -16.66
N ARG A 175 0.20 -16.08 -15.66
CA ARG A 175 0.88 -16.69 -14.50
C ARG A 175 -0.06 -17.18 -13.40
N GLY A 176 -1.37 -16.94 -13.53
CA GLY A 176 -2.38 -17.37 -12.56
C GLY A 176 -2.67 -16.35 -11.47
N HIS A 177 -2.24 -15.08 -11.60
CA HIS A 177 -2.70 -14.03 -10.70
C HIS A 177 -4.21 -13.80 -10.88
N THR A 178 -4.91 -13.58 -9.77
CA THR A 178 -6.37 -13.34 -9.78
C THR A 178 -6.71 -12.09 -8.99
N LEU A 179 -7.68 -11.31 -9.47
CA LEU A 179 -8.33 -10.29 -8.65
C LEU A 179 -9.69 -10.79 -8.20
N GLU A 180 -9.90 -10.80 -6.89
CA GLU A 180 -11.20 -11.07 -6.33
C GLU A 180 -12.07 -9.82 -6.38
N LYS A 181 -13.32 -10.02 -6.76
CA LYS A 181 -14.31 -8.96 -6.70
C LYS A 181 -14.63 -8.63 -5.24
N PRO A 182 -14.53 -7.36 -4.81
CA PRO A 182 -14.82 -7.00 -3.43
C PRO A 182 -16.31 -7.16 -3.14
N HIS A 183 -16.64 -7.59 -1.92
CA HIS A 183 -18.03 -7.63 -1.47
C HIS A 183 -18.56 -6.23 -1.16
N GLY A 184 -19.88 -6.07 -1.30
CA GLY A 184 -20.59 -4.85 -0.95
C GLY A 184 -20.42 -4.44 0.53
N PRO A 185 -20.59 -3.15 0.88
CA PRO A 185 -20.36 -2.63 2.23
C PRO A 185 -21.21 -3.27 3.34
N SER A 186 -22.38 -3.81 2.98
CA SER A 186 -23.33 -4.46 3.90
C SER A 186 -23.09 -5.96 4.09
N CYS A 187 -22.07 -6.55 3.46
CA CYS A 187 -21.83 -7.98 3.54
C CYS A 187 -21.38 -8.42 4.95
N LEU A 188 -22.01 -9.47 5.49
CA LEU A 188 -21.76 -10.02 6.83
C LEU A 188 -21.11 -11.41 6.80
N CYS A 189 -20.50 -11.80 5.68
CA CYS A 189 -19.82 -13.09 5.57
C CYS A 189 -18.59 -13.17 6.50
N PRO A 190 -18.10 -14.38 6.84
CA PRO A 190 -16.95 -14.55 7.73
C PRO A 190 -15.70 -13.77 7.29
N LYS A 191 -15.43 -13.74 5.97
CA LYS A 191 -14.29 -13.02 5.37
C LYS A 191 -14.42 -11.50 5.52
N CYS A 192 -15.61 -10.93 5.28
CA CYS A 192 -15.82 -9.49 5.51
C CYS A 192 -15.74 -9.12 6.99
N LYS A 193 -16.20 -10.01 7.89
CA LYS A 193 -16.07 -9.82 9.34
C LYS A 193 -14.62 -9.88 9.81
N SER A 194 -13.78 -10.76 9.26
CA SER A 194 -12.34 -10.78 9.59
C SER A 194 -11.64 -9.52 9.07
N LEU A 195 -11.87 -9.17 7.80
CA LEU A 195 -11.29 -7.96 7.19
C LEU A 195 -11.70 -6.67 7.92
N LEU A 196 -12.94 -6.58 8.40
CA LEU A 196 -13.39 -5.43 9.20
C LEU A 196 -12.70 -5.37 10.56
N ARG A 197 -12.42 -6.52 11.19
CA ARG A 197 -11.67 -6.56 12.46
C ARG A 197 -10.20 -6.20 12.28
N GLU A 198 -9.60 -6.63 11.17
CA GLU A 198 -8.18 -6.41 10.86
C GLU A 198 -7.91 -4.98 10.39
N HIS A 199 -8.73 -4.47 9.45
CA HIS A 199 -8.46 -3.21 8.77
C HIS A 199 -9.36 -2.04 9.22
N GLY A 200 -10.47 -2.30 9.92
CA GLY A 200 -11.36 -1.26 10.46
C GLY A 200 -11.78 -0.24 9.39
N SER A 201 -11.46 1.03 9.61
CA SER A 201 -11.74 2.12 8.67
C SER A 201 -10.98 2.03 7.35
N SER A 202 -9.84 1.34 7.31
CA SER A 202 -9.08 1.13 6.06
C SER A 202 -9.80 0.21 5.08
N LEU A 203 -10.81 -0.56 5.52
CA LEU A 203 -11.57 -1.47 4.66
C LEU A 203 -12.25 -0.75 3.48
N SER A 204 -12.74 0.46 3.69
CA SER A 204 -13.35 1.26 2.62
C SER A 204 -12.33 1.65 1.55
N ARG A 205 -11.09 1.97 1.97
CA ARG A 205 -9.97 2.25 1.06
C ARG A 205 -9.52 1.00 0.29
N ILE A 206 -9.42 -0.15 0.97
CA ILE A 206 -9.11 -1.44 0.34
C ILE A 206 -10.15 -1.76 -0.73
N ARG A 207 -11.44 -1.64 -0.40
CA ARG A 207 -12.55 -1.85 -1.33
C ARG A 207 -12.43 -0.92 -2.55
N LEU A 208 -12.11 0.36 -2.33
CA LEU A 208 -11.90 1.32 -3.41
C LEU A 208 -10.74 0.90 -4.33
N ASN A 209 -9.59 0.49 -3.77
CA ASN A 209 -8.44 0.03 -4.54
C ASN A 209 -8.76 -1.23 -5.36
N SER A 210 -9.52 -2.18 -4.80
CA SER A 210 -10.01 -3.34 -5.54
C SER A 210 -10.89 -2.91 -6.72
N TYR A 211 -11.86 -2.00 -6.49
CA TYR A 211 -12.71 -1.47 -7.56
C TYR A 211 -11.93 -0.75 -8.65
N LYS A 212 -10.92 0.07 -8.29
CA LYS A 212 -10.05 0.73 -9.27
C LYS A 212 -9.36 -0.26 -10.20
N ALA A 213 -8.94 -1.41 -9.69
CA ALA A 213 -8.31 -2.44 -10.50
C ALA A 213 -9.33 -3.17 -11.39
N ILE A 214 -10.44 -3.66 -10.83
CA ILE A 214 -11.39 -4.48 -11.60
C ILE A 214 -12.21 -3.70 -12.63
N CYS A 215 -12.37 -2.39 -12.45
CA CYS A 215 -13.09 -1.52 -13.38
C CYS A 215 -12.20 -0.98 -14.50
N ASN A 216 -10.88 -1.18 -14.43
CA ASN A 216 -10.00 -0.69 -15.47
C ASN A 216 -10.26 -1.47 -16.79
N PRO A 217 -10.46 -0.80 -17.93
CA PRO A 217 -10.69 -1.47 -19.22
C PRO A 217 -9.58 -2.47 -19.59
N SER A 218 -8.34 -2.20 -19.16
CA SER A 218 -7.19 -3.07 -19.42
C SER A 218 -7.32 -4.42 -18.73
N TYR A 219 -8.06 -4.48 -17.62
CA TYR A 219 -8.41 -5.72 -16.93
C TYR A 219 -9.69 -6.33 -17.51
N ILE A 220 -10.77 -5.54 -17.64
CA ILE A 220 -12.08 -6.01 -18.12
C ILE A 220 -11.95 -6.73 -19.47
N CYS A 221 -11.24 -6.14 -20.43
CA CYS A 221 -11.07 -6.70 -21.77
C CYS A 221 -10.30 -8.03 -21.81
N GLN A 222 -9.77 -8.51 -20.68
CA GLN A 222 -9.00 -9.75 -20.58
C GLN A 222 -9.69 -10.83 -19.75
N VAL A 223 -10.72 -10.47 -18.98
CA VAL A 223 -11.39 -11.40 -18.04
C VAL A 223 -12.82 -11.74 -18.42
N THR A 224 -13.40 -11.05 -19.41
CA THR A 224 -14.76 -11.30 -19.90
C THR A 224 -14.81 -11.28 -21.42
N ASP A 225 -15.69 -12.10 -21.98
CA ASP A 225 -15.99 -12.13 -23.42
C ASP A 225 -16.87 -10.95 -23.86
N ASP A 226 -17.65 -10.39 -22.93
CA ASP A 226 -18.46 -9.18 -23.15
C ASP A 226 -18.04 -8.06 -22.18
N PRO A 227 -17.02 -7.26 -22.55
CA PRO A 227 -16.56 -6.10 -21.78
C PRO A 227 -17.63 -5.04 -21.56
N ILE A 228 -18.55 -4.87 -22.51
CA ILE A 228 -19.57 -3.82 -22.48
C ILE A 228 -20.60 -4.16 -21.41
N LEU A 229 -21.17 -5.37 -21.48
CA LEU A 229 -22.12 -5.84 -20.48
C LEU A 229 -21.49 -5.86 -19.08
N TYR A 230 -20.26 -6.37 -18.97
CA TYR A 230 -19.57 -6.43 -17.69
C TYR A 230 -19.35 -5.04 -17.08
N SER A 231 -19.00 -4.05 -17.89
CA SER A 231 -18.86 -2.66 -17.44
C SER A 231 -20.18 -2.08 -16.92
N PHE A 232 -21.31 -2.33 -17.60
CA PHE A 232 -22.63 -1.89 -17.12
C PHE A 232 -23.05 -2.57 -15.80
N LEU A 233 -22.75 -3.86 -15.65
CA LEU A 233 -23.03 -4.58 -14.41
C LEU A 233 -22.18 -4.04 -13.24
N LEU A 234 -20.89 -3.79 -13.48
CA LEU A 234 -20.00 -3.20 -12.48
C LEU A 234 -20.44 -1.78 -12.10
N ASP A 235 -20.85 -0.96 -13.06
CA ASP A 235 -21.37 0.38 -12.80
C ASP A 235 -22.57 0.34 -11.84
N SER A 236 -23.56 -0.51 -12.14
CA SER A 236 -24.75 -0.68 -11.30
C SER A 236 -24.40 -1.03 -9.84
N GLU A 237 -23.48 -1.97 -9.66
CA GLU A 237 -23.05 -2.44 -8.34
C GLU A 237 -22.20 -1.42 -7.58
N MET A 238 -21.33 -0.70 -8.29
CA MET A 238 -20.55 0.39 -7.71
C MET A 238 -21.44 1.57 -7.31
N ALA A 239 -22.48 1.88 -8.09
CA ALA A 239 -23.45 2.91 -7.76
C ALA A 239 -24.22 2.57 -6.47
N GLU A 240 -24.54 1.30 -6.25
CA GLU A 240 -25.12 0.83 -4.99
C GLU A 240 -24.11 0.93 -3.83
N SER A 241 -22.89 0.44 -4.03
CA SER A 241 -21.80 0.52 -3.03
C SER A 241 -21.49 1.96 -2.62
N SER A 242 -21.48 2.90 -3.58
CA SER A 242 -21.25 4.34 -3.38
C SER A 242 -22.36 5.04 -2.59
N ARG A 243 -23.61 4.55 -2.67
CA ARG A 243 -24.71 5.08 -1.83
C ARG A 243 -24.52 4.72 -0.36
N MET A 244 -23.95 3.55 -0.10
CA MET A 244 -23.75 3.01 1.24
C MET A 244 -22.46 3.53 1.89
N ASP A 245 -21.40 3.72 1.09
CA ASP A 245 -20.10 4.23 1.55
C ASP A 245 -20.06 5.76 1.48
N LYS A 246 -20.24 6.43 2.62
CA LYS A 246 -20.22 7.90 2.69
C LYS A 246 -18.83 8.50 2.50
N GLU A 247 -17.76 7.76 2.81
CA GLU A 247 -16.38 8.28 2.80
C GLU A 247 -15.84 8.38 1.36
N PHE A 248 -16.09 7.37 0.53
CA PHE A 248 -15.52 7.27 -0.83
C PHE A 248 -16.56 7.41 -1.95
N LYS A 249 -17.76 7.90 -1.63
CA LYS A 249 -18.86 8.13 -2.58
C LYS A 249 -18.43 8.83 -3.87
N VAL A 250 -17.64 9.91 -3.75
CA VAL A 250 -17.18 10.70 -4.90
C VAL A 250 -16.18 9.90 -5.74
N SER A 251 -15.17 9.31 -5.09
CA SER A 251 -14.15 8.51 -5.77
C SER A 251 -14.71 7.29 -6.49
N LEU A 252 -15.72 6.62 -5.93
CA LEU A 252 -16.40 5.50 -6.60
C LEU A 252 -17.21 5.95 -7.83
N LYS A 253 -17.79 7.16 -7.79
CA LYS A 253 -18.52 7.72 -8.93
C LYS A 253 -17.62 8.18 -10.07
N ASP A 254 -16.40 8.63 -9.75
CA ASP A 254 -15.47 9.09 -10.77
C ASP A 254 -14.82 7.91 -11.53
N LEU A 255 -14.83 6.69 -10.99
CA LEU A 255 -14.35 5.48 -11.67
C LEU A 255 -15.28 4.97 -12.78
N VAL A 256 -16.50 5.48 -12.82
CA VAL A 256 -17.56 5.09 -13.76
C VAL A 256 -17.60 6.01 -15.00
N ARG A 257 -17.00 7.20 -14.90
CA ARG A 257 -17.03 8.22 -15.96
C ARG A 257 -15.96 7.98 -17.00
#